data_AF-A0A930SG42-F1
#
_entry.id   AF-A0A930SG42-F1
#
_cell.length_a   1.000
_cell.length_b   1.000
_cell.length_c   1.000
_cell.angle_alpha   90.00
_cell.angle_beta   90.00
_cell.angle_gamma   90.00
#
_symmetry.space_group_name_H-M   'P 1'
#
loop_
_entity.id
_entity.type
_entity.pdbx_description
1 polymer ?
#
loop_
_entity_poly.entity_id
_entity_poly.type
_entity_poly.pdbx_seq_one_letter_code
_entity_poly.pdbx_strand_id
1 'polypeptide(L)'
;MDYLETLRNDAKLAEEFDMLFDFCLLDGLEERDTAEGRCTFSLPGKAFARDGAGGEYHQLEDGSIGYMSSEGECGRIAESVDDLIHLFVYSICWHDYCDASQYTDISTLEAYANERHDEIASYTEMDVWETVVQALGMPLEANVAAELQKFYDAAHRALLYICYFHEDDGTVTESQNLFF
;
A
#
# COMPACT_ATOMS: atom_id res chain seq x y z
N MET A 1 -17.72 -4.22 4.05
CA MET A 1 -17.85 -4.93 2.77
C MET A 1 -16.59 -5.75 2.61
N ASP A 2 -16.63 -6.96 2.05
CA ASP A 2 -15.37 -7.66 1.76
C ASP A 2 -14.86 -7.17 0.40
N TYR A 3 -13.91 -6.23 0.42
CA TYR A 3 -13.37 -5.62 -0.79
C TYR A 3 -12.62 -6.64 -1.66
N LEU A 4 -11.87 -7.56 -1.05
CA LEU A 4 -11.13 -8.57 -1.81
C LEU A 4 -12.06 -9.58 -2.47
N GLU A 5 -13.13 -10.01 -1.78
CA GLU A 5 -14.17 -10.83 -2.39
C GLU A 5 -14.86 -10.11 -3.55
N THR A 6 -15.12 -8.80 -3.40
CA THR A 6 -15.71 -7.98 -4.47
C THR A 6 -14.80 -7.94 -5.70
N LEU A 7 -13.51 -7.65 -5.52
CA LEU A 7 -12.51 -7.65 -6.59
C LEU A 7 -12.38 -9.04 -7.24
N ARG A 8 -12.34 -10.13 -6.47
CA ARG A 8 -12.25 -11.49 -7.03
C ARG A 8 -13.45 -11.89 -7.88
N ASN A 9 -14.64 -11.39 -7.54
CA ASN A 9 -15.88 -11.77 -8.21
C ASN A 9 -16.22 -10.89 -9.43
N ASP A 10 -15.54 -9.75 -9.59
CA ASP A 10 -15.73 -8.85 -10.72
C ASP A 10 -14.39 -8.58 -11.41
N ALA A 11 -14.10 -9.36 -12.45
CA ALA A 11 -12.86 -9.28 -13.21
C ALA A 11 -12.64 -7.90 -13.87
N LYS A 12 -13.71 -7.20 -14.25
CA LYS A 12 -13.62 -5.87 -14.85
C LYS A 12 -13.22 -4.86 -13.77
N LEU A 13 -13.85 -4.94 -12.60
CA LEU A 13 -13.48 -4.10 -11.47
C LEU A 13 -12.04 -4.37 -11.01
N ALA A 14 -11.60 -5.62 -10.98
CA ALA A 14 -10.22 -5.96 -10.64
C ALA A 14 -9.21 -5.39 -11.65
N GLU A 15 -9.50 -5.46 -12.96
CA GLU A 15 -8.66 -4.86 -14.01
C GLU A 15 -8.58 -3.33 -13.88
N GLU A 16 -9.72 -2.66 -13.62
CA GLU A 16 -9.76 -1.21 -13.41
C GLU A 16 -9.04 -0.81 -12.11
N PHE A 17 -9.15 -1.61 -11.05
CA PHE A 17 -8.46 -1.39 -9.78
C PHE A 17 -6.94 -1.56 -9.93
N ASP A 18 -6.50 -2.63 -10.59
CA ASP A 18 -5.08 -2.87 -10.89
C ASP A 18 -4.49 -1.72 -11.72
N MET A 19 -5.18 -1.32 -12.79
CA MET A 19 -4.76 -0.20 -13.64
C MET A 19 -4.57 1.12 -12.88
N LEU A 20 -5.50 1.45 -11.96
CA LEU A 20 -5.49 2.72 -11.24
C LEU A 20 -4.48 2.75 -10.09
N PHE A 21 -4.30 1.63 -9.39
CA PHE A 21 -3.60 1.60 -8.10
C PHE A 21 -2.34 0.74 -8.11
N ASP A 22 -2.00 0.13 -9.25
CA ASP A 22 -0.91 -0.83 -9.41
C ASP A 22 -1.00 -1.96 -8.36
N PHE A 23 -2.17 -2.62 -8.37
CA PHE A 23 -2.56 -3.61 -7.39
C PHE A 23 -3.21 -4.83 -8.07
N CYS A 24 -2.36 -5.79 -8.40
CA CYS A 24 -2.78 -7.05 -8.99
C CYS A 24 -3.07 -8.07 -7.89
N LEU A 25 -4.35 -8.31 -7.62
CA LEU A 25 -4.81 -9.26 -6.60
C LEU A 25 -4.51 -10.71 -7.03
N LEU A 26 -3.88 -11.49 -6.15
CA LEU A 26 -3.63 -12.91 -6.39
C LEU A 26 -4.88 -13.76 -6.15
N ASP A 27 -4.96 -14.92 -6.82
CA ASP A 27 -6.04 -15.90 -6.66
C ASP A 27 -6.19 -16.38 -5.21
N GLY A 28 -5.12 -16.32 -4.43
CA GLY A 28 -5.09 -16.68 -3.01
C GLY A 28 -3.81 -16.22 -2.32
N LEU A 29 -3.63 -16.66 -1.08
CA LEU A 29 -2.41 -16.39 -0.34
C LEU A 29 -1.26 -17.25 -0.86
N GLU A 30 -0.15 -16.60 -1.21
CA GLU A 30 1.08 -17.24 -1.68
C GLU A 30 2.23 -17.10 -0.66
N GLU A 31 3.25 -17.94 -0.78
CA GLU A 31 4.51 -17.67 -0.10
C GLU A 31 5.09 -16.34 -0.60
N ARG A 32 5.64 -15.56 0.32
CA ARG A 32 6.34 -14.32 -0.03
C ARG A 32 7.58 -14.65 -0.85
N ASP A 33 7.92 -13.77 -1.78
CA ASP A 33 9.24 -13.81 -2.39
C ASP A 33 10.30 -13.59 -1.32
N THR A 34 11.29 -14.48 -1.30
CA THR A 34 12.42 -14.44 -0.37
C THR A 34 13.72 -14.14 -1.10
N ALA A 35 13.65 -13.68 -2.35
CA ALA A 35 14.79 -13.44 -3.23
C ALA A 35 15.74 -14.66 -3.29
N GLU A 36 15.16 -15.86 -3.48
CA GLU A 36 15.86 -17.16 -3.42
C GLU A 36 16.44 -17.50 -2.03
N GLY A 37 15.76 -17.09 -0.96
CA GLY A 37 16.19 -17.30 0.42
C GLY A 37 17.23 -16.28 0.92
N ARG A 38 17.45 -15.20 0.17
CA ARG A 38 18.34 -14.09 0.54
C ARG A 38 17.65 -13.01 1.37
N CYS A 39 16.36 -13.11 1.63
CA CYS A 39 15.71 -12.25 2.60
C CYS A 39 14.76 -12.97 3.57
N THR A 40 14.57 -12.34 4.73
CA THR A 40 13.64 -12.76 5.78
C THR A 40 12.89 -11.56 6.33
N PHE A 41 11.73 -11.75 6.93
CA PHE A 41 10.90 -10.67 7.43
C PHE A 41 10.74 -10.71 8.95
N SER A 42 10.63 -9.54 9.59
CA SER A 42 10.47 -9.41 11.05
C SER A 42 9.17 -10.00 11.57
N LEU A 43 8.15 -10.14 10.71
CA LEU A 43 6.86 -10.72 11.04
C LEU A 43 6.43 -11.77 10.00
N PRO A 44 5.82 -12.90 10.39
CA PRO A 44 5.22 -13.85 9.45
C PRO A 44 4.09 -13.21 8.63
N GLY A 45 3.89 -13.71 7.42
CA GLY A 45 2.86 -13.23 6.50
C GLY A 45 2.86 -14.00 5.20
N LYS A 46 1.89 -13.68 4.34
CA LYS A 46 1.71 -14.25 3.00
C LYS A 46 1.51 -13.13 1.99
N ALA A 47 2.01 -13.32 0.77
CA ALA A 47 1.68 -12.42 -0.33
C ALA A 47 0.23 -12.65 -0.74
N PHE A 48 -0.47 -11.57 -1.06
CA PHE A 48 -1.86 -11.64 -1.56
C PHE A 48 -2.10 -10.73 -2.75
N ALA A 49 -1.19 -9.81 -3.05
CA ALA A 49 -1.21 -8.98 -4.25
C ALA A 49 0.22 -8.56 -4.61
N ARG A 50 0.41 -8.07 -5.84
CA ARG A 50 1.67 -7.50 -6.34
C ARG A 50 1.40 -6.18 -7.07
N ASP A 51 2.42 -5.35 -7.16
CA ASP A 51 2.40 -4.21 -8.09
C ASP A 51 3.11 -4.57 -9.41
N GLY A 52 2.99 -3.68 -10.40
CA GLY A 52 3.58 -3.80 -11.73
C GLY A 52 5.08 -3.54 -11.78
N ALA A 53 5.67 -3.00 -10.71
CA ALA A 53 7.11 -2.81 -10.54
C ALA A 53 7.81 -4.02 -9.86
N GLY A 54 7.04 -5.02 -9.43
CA GLY A 54 7.53 -6.24 -8.79
C GLY A 54 7.57 -6.20 -7.27
N GLY A 55 6.94 -5.21 -6.64
CA GLY A 55 6.67 -5.21 -5.21
C GLY A 55 5.54 -6.15 -4.81
N GLU A 56 5.54 -6.56 -3.54
CA GLU A 56 4.55 -7.49 -2.97
C GLU A 56 3.82 -6.88 -1.78
N TYR A 57 2.50 -7.09 -1.75
CA TYR A 57 1.64 -6.77 -0.61
C TYR A 57 1.43 -8.01 0.24
N HIS A 58 1.67 -7.86 1.54
CA HIS A 58 1.71 -8.94 2.51
C HIS A 58 0.59 -8.83 3.53
N GLN A 59 -0.22 -9.88 3.65
CA GLN A 59 -1.10 -10.04 4.81
C GLN A 59 -0.27 -10.62 5.96
N LEU A 60 -0.12 -9.84 7.03
CA LEU A 60 0.73 -10.19 8.16
C LEU A 60 -0.06 -10.95 9.24
N GLU A 61 0.64 -11.72 10.08
CA GLU A 61 0.03 -12.55 11.13
C GLU A 61 -0.80 -11.74 12.14
N ASP A 62 -0.44 -10.47 12.36
CA ASP A 62 -1.17 -9.57 13.26
C ASP A 62 -2.39 -8.91 12.60
N GLY A 63 -2.71 -9.27 11.36
CA GLY A 63 -3.85 -8.75 10.58
C GLY A 63 -3.55 -7.48 9.78
N SER A 64 -2.38 -6.85 10.00
CA SER A 64 -1.97 -5.66 9.27
C SER A 64 -1.40 -5.98 7.88
N ILE A 65 -1.20 -4.95 7.06
CA ILE A 65 -0.71 -5.08 5.70
C ILE A 65 0.70 -4.52 5.60
N GLY A 66 1.63 -5.38 5.19
CA GLY A 66 2.98 -5.02 4.81
C GLY A 66 3.12 -4.79 3.32
N TYR A 67 4.13 -4.03 2.93
CA TYR A 67 4.58 -3.87 1.55
C TYR A 67 6.09 -4.10 1.49
N MET A 68 6.53 -4.73 0.40
CA MET A 68 7.94 -4.93 0.06
C MET A 68 8.14 -4.47 -1.38
N SER A 69 8.90 -3.41 -1.58
CA SER A 69 9.28 -2.90 -2.89
C SER A 69 10.34 -3.79 -3.53
N SER A 70 10.35 -3.85 -4.86
CA SER A 70 11.43 -4.47 -5.63
C SER A 70 12.77 -3.72 -5.49
N GLU A 71 12.74 -2.47 -5.03
CA GLU A 71 13.92 -1.63 -4.78
C GLU A 71 14.45 -1.70 -3.35
N GLY A 72 13.82 -2.51 -2.50
CA GLY A 72 14.34 -2.84 -1.16
C GLY A 72 13.78 -2.01 -0.01
N GLU A 73 12.72 -1.23 -0.25
CA GLU A 73 11.91 -0.63 0.80
C GLU A 73 10.94 -1.66 1.38
N CYS A 74 10.73 -1.63 2.69
CA CYS A 74 9.75 -2.49 3.36
C CYS A 74 9.11 -1.74 4.52
N GLY A 75 7.80 -1.94 4.69
CA GLY A 75 7.10 -1.34 5.82
C GLY A 75 5.66 -1.78 5.89
N ARG A 76 5.02 -1.43 7.00
CA ARG A 76 3.57 -1.58 7.14
C ARG A 76 2.89 -0.39 6.47
N ILE A 77 1.85 -0.64 5.68
CA ILE A 77 1.13 0.41 4.96
C ILE A 77 -0.33 0.57 5.44
N ALA A 78 -0.88 -0.43 6.12
CA ALA A 78 -2.23 -0.36 6.65
C ALA A 78 -2.42 -1.30 7.85
N GLU A 79 -3.37 -1.00 8.73
CA GLU A 79 -3.74 -1.85 9.86
C GLU A 79 -4.72 -2.97 9.48
N SER A 80 -5.33 -2.87 8.31
CA SER A 80 -6.27 -3.86 7.77
C SER A 80 -6.36 -3.75 6.25
N VAL A 81 -7.00 -4.74 5.61
CA VAL A 81 -7.37 -4.67 4.18
C VAL A 81 -8.31 -3.50 3.91
N ASP A 82 -9.24 -3.20 4.81
CA ASP A 82 -10.16 -2.09 4.63
C ASP A 82 -9.39 -0.76 4.59
N ASP A 83 -8.43 -0.55 5.50
CA ASP A 83 -7.59 0.65 5.52
C ASP A 83 -6.70 0.73 4.27
N LEU A 84 -6.21 -0.40 3.76
CA LEU A 84 -5.45 -0.45 2.51
C LEU A 84 -6.28 0.04 1.31
N ILE A 85 -7.52 -0.46 1.19
CA ILE A 85 -8.40 -0.06 0.09
C ILE A 85 -8.77 1.41 0.19
N HIS A 86 -8.94 1.95 1.40
CA HIS A 86 -9.13 3.40 1.60
C HIS A 86 -7.89 4.19 1.20
N LEU A 87 -6.69 3.74 1.58
CA LEU A 87 -5.44 4.38 1.17
C LEU A 87 -5.33 4.47 -0.35
N PHE A 88 -5.53 3.36 -1.07
CA PHE A 88 -5.43 3.37 -2.54
C PHE A 88 -6.49 4.25 -3.19
N VAL A 89 -7.75 4.11 -2.78
CA VAL A 89 -8.86 4.85 -3.37
C VAL A 89 -8.70 6.36 -3.19
N TYR A 90 -8.28 6.83 -2.02
CA TYR A 90 -8.21 8.27 -1.74
C TYR A 90 -6.80 8.86 -1.88
N SER A 91 -5.79 8.03 -2.10
CA SER A 91 -4.40 8.45 -2.28
C SER A 91 -3.77 7.58 -3.38
N ILE A 92 -4.32 7.69 -4.60
CA ILE A 92 -3.74 7.15 -5.83
C ILE A 92 -2.25 7.50 -5.87
N CYS A 93 -1.39 6.61 -6.36
CA CYS A 93 0.07 6.79 -6.28
C CYS A 93 0.55 7.01 -4.83
N TRP A 94 0.09 6.19 -3.87
CA TRP A 94 0.37 6.36 -2.43
C TRP A 94 1.86 6.55 -2.08
N HIS A 95 2.79 6.01 -2.89
CA HIS A 95 4.23 6.25 -2.78
C HIS A 95 4.61 7.74 -2.83
N ASP A 96 3.90 8.56 -3.60
CA ASP A 96 4.13 10.02 -3.72
C ASP A 96 3.79 10.79 -2.44
N TYR A 97 3.19 10.11 -1.46
CA TYR A 97 2.83 10.65 -0.15
C TYR A 97 3.85 10.30 0.96
N CYS A 98 5.01 9.73 0.62
CA CYS A 98 5.97 9.20 1.61
C CYS A 98 6.99 10.22 2.15
N ASP A 99 6.81 11.53 1.96
CA ASP A 99 7.67 12.56 2.57
C ASP A 99 7.31 12.74 4.06
N ALA A 100 8.15 12.20 4.96
CA ALA A 100 7.89 12.23 6.40
C ALA A 100 7.80 13.67 6.94
N SER A 101 8.43 14.64 6.29
CA SER A 101 8.45 16.04 6.73
C SER A 101 7.09 16.74 6.61
N GLN A 102 6.14 16.14 5.88
CA GLN A 102 4.77 16.66 5.73
C GLN A 102 3.82 16.20 6.85
N TYR A 103 4.22 15.20 7.64
CA TYR A 103 3.39 14.58 8.70
C TYR A 103 3.59 15.22 10.08
N THR A 104 3.70 16.55 10.12
CA THR A 104 3.99 17.29 11.37
C THR A 104 2.74 17.73 12.13
N ASP A 105 1.72 18.18 11.39
CA ASP A 105 0.45 18.67 11.91
C ASP A 105 -0.61 18.59 10.81
N ILE A 106 -1.88 18.62 11.23
CA ILE A 106 -3.00 18.41 10.31
C ILE A 106 -3.08 19.46 9.20
N SER A 107 -2.71 20.71 9.47
CA SER A 107 -2.81 21.77 8.44
C SER A 107 -1.75 21.60 7.36
N THR A 108 -0.53 21.20 7.76
CA THR A 108 0.54 20.85 6.81
C THR A 108 0.14 19.62 5.99
N LEU A 109 -0.37 18.58 6.65
CA LEU A 109 -0.78 17.35 5.97
C LEU A 109 -1.96 17.56 5.02
N GLU A 110 -2.96 18.37 5.39
CA GLU A 110 -4.08 18.75 4.51
C GLU A 110 -3.61 19.52 3.27
N ALA A 111 -2.65 20.45 3.42
CA ALA A 111 -2.10 21.17 2.28
C ALA A 111 -1.36 20.23 1.33
N TYR A 112 -0.50 19.36 1.88
CA TYR A 112 0.24 18.36 1.11
C TYR A 112 -0.70 17.37 0.39
N ALA A 113 -1.71 16.87 1.10
CA ALA A 113 -2.71 15.95 0.57
C ALA A 113 -3.44 16.53 -0.65
N ASN A 114 -3.92 17.77 -0.54
CA ASN A 114 -4.64 18.44 -1.62
C ASN A 114 -3.73 18.75 -2.82
N GLU A 115 -2.50 19.23 -2.58
CA GLU A 115 -1.57 19.54 -3.65
C GLU A 115 -1.23 18.30 -4.49
N ARG A 116 -0.89 17.18 -3.81
CA ARG A 116 -0.59 15.92 -4.49
C ARG A 116 -1.83 15.33 -5.17
N HIS A 117 -2.99 15.38 -4.51
CA HIS A 117 -4.23 14.90 -5.10
C HIS A 117 -4.56 15.64 -6.41
N ASP A 118 -4.45 16.97 -6.43
CA ASP A 118 -4.70 17.77 -7.64
C ASP A 118 -3.73 17.43 -8.78
N GLU A 119 -2.45 17.20 -8.44
CA GLU A 119 -1.43 16.78 -9.40
C GLU A 119 -1.74 15.39 -9.98
N ILE A 120 -2.01 14.41 -9.11
CA ILE A 120 -2.28 13.02 -9.50
C ILE A 120 -3.59 12.92 -10.31
N ALA A 121 -4.64 13.60 -9.88
CA ALA A 121 -5.92 13.65 -10.58
C ALA A 121 -5.81 14.27 -11.99
N SER A 122 -4.79 15.11 -12.24
CA SER A 122 -4.61 15.75 -13.56
C SER A 122 -4.24 14.78 -14.68
N TYR A 123 -3.70 13.61 -14.33
CA TYR A 123 -3.30 12.56 -15.27
C TYR A 123 -3.97 11.21 -15.00
N THR A 124 -4.83 11.11 -13.99
CA THR A 124 -5.61 9.90 -13.67
C THR A 124 -6.94 9.90 -14.44
N GLU A 125 -7.39 8.74 -14.90
CA GLU A 125 -8.74 8.55 -15.47
C GLU A 125 -9.81 8.60 -14.37
N MET A 126 -10.18 9.80 -13.93
CA MET A 126 -11.07 10.02 -12.78
C MET A 126 -12.50 9.50 -12.98
N ASP A 127 -12.95 9.33 -14.22
CA ASP A 127 -14.23 8.69 -14.55
C ASP A 127 -14.22 7.17 -14.28
N VAL A 128 -13.08 6.52 -14.55
CA VAL A 128 -12.84 5.13 -14.17
C VAL A 128 -12.75 5.03 -12.64
N TRP A 129 -12.00 5.94 -12.00
CA TRP A 129 -11.93 6.01 -10.54
C TRP A 129 -13.33 6.12 -9.89
N GLU A 130 -14.19 7.02 -10.38
CA GLU A 130 -15.55 7.19 -9.85
C GLU A 130 -16.36 5.89 -9.95
N THR A 131 -16.21 5.16 -11.07
CA THR A 131 -16.85 3.86 -11.29
C THR A 131 -16.37 2.83 -10.28
N VAL A 132 -15.06 2.75 -10.03
CA VAL A 132 -14.47 1.85 -9.04
C VAL A 132 -14.98 2.17 -7.63
N VAL A 133 -14.97 3.45 -7.22
CA VAL A 133 -15.45 3.88 -5.90
C VAL A 133 -16.92 3.51 -5.68
N GLN A 134 -17.77 3.73 -6.69
CA GLN A 134 -19.18 3.36 -6.64
C GLN A 134 -19.37 1.84 -6.57
N ALA A 135 -18.59 1.06 -7.34
CA ALA A 135 -18.67 -0.40 -7.31
C ALA A 135 -18.24 -0.98 -5.95
N LEU A 136 -17.27 -0.36 -5.29
CA LEU A 136 -16.85 -0.69 -3.93
C LEU A 136 -17.81 -0.14 -2.85
N GLY A 137 -18.86 0.59 -3.23
CA GLY A 137 -19.82 1.18 -2.29
C GLY A 137 -19.20 2.24 -1.35
N MET A 138 -18.09 2.85 -1.77
CA MET A 138 -17.36 3.85 -1.02
C MET A 138 -17.88 5.27 -1.34
N PRO A 139 -17.74 6.24 -0.44
CA PRO A 139 -18.11 7.63 -0.72
C PRO A 139 -17.16 8.27 -1.74
N LEU A 140 -17.69 9.13 -2.60
CA LEU A 140 -16.88 9.89 -3.57
C LEU A 140 -16.01 10.97 -2.92
N GLU A 141 -16.28 11.32 -1.66
CA GLU A 141 -15.54 12.31 -0.91
C GLU A 141 -15.01 11.67 0.37
N ALA A 142 -13.73 11.89 0.66
CA ALA A 142 -13.09 11.53 1.92
C ALA A 142 -12.07 12.60 2.33
N ASN A 143 -11.70 12.58 3.61
CA ASN A 143 -10.60 13.40 4.09
C ASN A 143 -9.28 12.66 3.80
N VAL A 144 -8.63 13.02 2.68
CA VAL A 144 -7.36 12.40 2.26
C VAL A 144 -6.29 12.48 3.36
N ALA A 145 -6.16 13.62 4.04
CA ALA A 145 -5.21 13.78 5.13
C ALA A 145 -5.46 12.80 6.30
N ALA A 146 -6.72 12.45 6.57
CA ALA A 146 -7.04 11.46 7.58
C ALA A 146 -6.60 10.05 7.17
N GLU A 147 -6.75 9.69 5.89
CA GLU A 147 -6.29 8.39 5.37
C GLU A 147 -4.76 8.32 5.34
N LEU A 148 -4.09 9.41 4.93
CA LEU A 148 -2.63 9.51 5.00
C LEU A 148 -2.10 9.42 6.43
N GLN A 149 -2.78 10.02 7.41
CA GLN A 149 -2.38 9.90 8.81
C GLN A 149 -2.46 8.44 9.29
N LYS A 150 -3.50 7.69 8.92
CA LYS A 150 -3.57 6.24 9.23
C LYS A 150 -2.42 5.47 8.61
N PHE A 151 -2.10 5.77 7.34
CA PHE A 151 -0.96 5.16 6.65
C PHE A 151 0.35 5.44 7.37
N TYR A 152 0.63 6.71 7.70
CA TYR A 152 1.82 7.10 8.45
C TYR A 152 1.90 6.42 9.83
N ASP A 153 0.78 6.38 10.56
CA ASP A 153 0.71 5.73 11.87
C ASP A 153 0.98 4.22 11.76
N ALA A 154 0.45 3.55 10.73
CA ALA A 154 0.68 2.14 10.46
C ALA A 154 2.17 1.86 10.17
N ALA A 155 2.80 2.69 9.32
CA ALA A 155 4.22 2.60 8.97
C ALA A 155 5.14 2.77 10.18
N HIS A 156 4.74 3.57 11.17
CA HIS A 156 5.52 3.83 12.39
C HIS A 156 5.11 2.97 13.59
N ARG A 157 4.13 2.07 13.43
CA ARG A 157 3.67 1.19 14.53
C ARG A 157 4.75 0.19 14.94
N ALA A 158 5.10 0.18 16.23
CA ALA A 158 6.04 -0.77 16.80
C ALA A 158 5.38 -2.13 17.13
N LEU A 159 6.02 -3.28 16.88
CA LEU A 159 7.31 -3.43 16.19
C LEU A 159 7.15 -3.22 14.67
N LEU A 160 8.21 -2.67 14.06
CA LEU A 160 8.24 -2.38 12.64
C LEU A 160 8.24 -3.67 11.81
N TYR A 161 7.61 -3.58 10.64
CA TYR A 161 7.70 -4.60 9.61
C TYR A 161 8.94 -4.34 8.75
N ILE A 162 9.97 -5.16 8.90
CA ILE A 162 11.29 -4.98 8.29
C ILE A 162 11.63 -6.21 7.47
N CYS A 163 12.21 -6.00 6.29
CA CYS A 163 12.87 -7.04 5.52
C CYS A 163 14.38 -7.00 5.84
N TYR A 164 14.95 -8.18 6.10
CA TYR A 164 16.37 -8.37 6.37
C TYR A 164 16.99 -9.10 5.18
N PHE A 165 17.95 -8.47 4.54
CA PHE A 165 18.73 -9.04 3.45
C PHE A 165 19.97 -9.74 3.99
N HIS A 166 20.23 -10.96 3.52
CA HIS A 166 21.40 -11.77 3.88
C HIS A 166 22.43 -11.67 2.75
N GLU A 167 23.51 -10.94 3.02
CA GLU A 167 24.55 -10.64 2.05
C GLU A 167 25.54 -11.81 1.89
N ASP A 168 26.25 -11.87 0.76
CA ASP A 168 27.22 -12.93 0.46
C ASP A 168 28.40 -12.98 1.45
N ASP A 169 28.72 -11.85 2.10
CA ASP A 169 29.76 -11.76 3.13
C ASP A 169 29.28 -12.19 4.53
N GLY A 170 28.00 -12.59 4.64
CA GLY A 170 27.36 -13.02 5.87
C GLY A 170 26.82 -11.88 6.74
N THR A 171 26.89 -10.63 6.27
CA THR A 171 26.24 -9.50 6.95
C THR A 171 24.73 -9.50 6.68
N VAL A 172 23.99 -8.79 7.53
CA VAL A 172 22.55 -8.61 7.41
C VAL A 172 22.25 -7.12 7.32
N THR A 173 21.55 -6.72 6.26
CA THR A 173 21.13 -5.33 6.02
C THR A 173 19.62 -5.21 6.22
N GLU A 174 19.17 -4.15 6.87
CA GLU A 174 17.74 -3.83 6.96
C GLU A 174 17.27 -3.13 5.69
N SER A 175 16.04 -3.42 5.28
CA SER A 175 15.33 -2.69 4.24
C SER A 175 15.26 -1.20 4.52
N GLN A 176 15.14 -0.41 3.46
CA GLN A 176 14.83 1.01 3.58
C GLN A 176 13.41 1.18 4.14
N ASN A 177 13.19 2.27 4.89
CA ASN A 177 11.86 2.64 5.33
C ASN A 177 11.06 3.18 4.12
N LEU A 178 9.75 3.03 4.17
CA LEU A 178 8.85 3.60 3.14
C LEU A 178 8.91 5.13 3.12
N PHE A 179 9.04 5.75 4.30
CA PHE A 179 9.06 7.19 4.44
C PHE A 179 10.50 7.73 4.44
N PHE A 180 10.73 8.79 3.65
CA PHE A 180 12.04 9.45 3.48
C PHE A 180 12.14 10.81 4.18
#